data_AF-A0A383CHT5-F1
#
_entry.id   AF-A0A383CHT5-F1
#
_cell.length_a   1.000
_cell.length_b   1.000
_cell.length_c   1.000
_cell.angle_alpha   90.00
_cell.angle_beta   90.00
_cell.angle_gamma   90.00
#
_symmetry.space_group_name_H-M   'P 1'
#
loop_
_entity.id
_entity.type
_entity.pdbx_description
1 polymer ?
#
loop_
_entity_poly.entity_id
_entity_poly.type
_entity_poly.pdbx_seq_one_letter_code
_entity_poly.pdbx_strand_id
1 'polypeptide(L)'
;QPRVYIPSTNFTDFSTSSPADPHSGSDLDTEFTEIKQNLDDLNSNIAKIQRDDGKLLNDAVHKEALDQDALALIGLKGYTTQGEWTGTLAGTTQTLESVTTDGDAIFTKEAHGLSANTIVRLASSTSDLPDGFSESTNYFLVSVLADTFKLAIEASGTPITYSDAGTGTQTFYQLATYAIGDLVTHNAATYLCTVDHSASFAFLTDLSVDPSKWALIANAAINVDGHAVDVFNGEGTLECT
;
A
#
# COMPACT_ATOMS: atom_id res chain seq x y z
N GLN A 1 -29.23 5.60 -15.58
CA GLN A 1 -29.87 6.43 -14.55
C GLN A 1 -31.33 6.61 -14.93
N PRO A 2 -32.29 6.54 -13.98
CA PRO A 2 -33.70 6.73 -14.29
C PRO A 2 -33.97 8.10 -14.91
N ARG A 3 -35.00 8.21 -15.76
CA ARG A 3 -35.45 9.52 -16.26
C ARG A 3 -35.83 10.44 -15.10
N VAL A 4 -35.52 11.73 -15.22
CA VAL A 4 -35.94 12.72 -14.21
C VAL A 4 -37.46 12.83 -14.24
N TYR A 5 -38.10 12.76 -13.08
CA TYR A 5 -39.52 13.08 -12.96
C TYR A 5 -39.69 14.60 -12.91
N ILE A 6 -40.50 15.13 -13.82
CA ILE A 6 -40.80 16.57 -13.93
C ILE A 6 -42.32 16.70 -13.88
N PRO A 7 -42.88 17.21 -12.77
CA PRO A 7 -44.32 17.43 -12.68
C PRO A 7 -44.81 18.35 -13.82
N SER A 8 -45.81 17.89 -14.55
CA SER A 8 -46.48 18.62 -15.63
C SER A 8 -47.62 19.50 -15.12
N THR A 9 -48.25 19.12 -14.01
CA THR A 9 -49.42 19.80 -13.45
C THR A 9 -49.24 20.15 -11.97
N ASN A 10 -49.44 21.43 -11.61
CA ASN A 10 -49.52 21.85 -10.22
C ASN A 10 -50.97 21.81 -9.73
N PHE A 11 -51.35 20.71 -9.08
CA PHE A 11 -52.70 20.54 -8.55
C PHE A 11 -53.05 21.52 -7.42
N THR A 12 -52.06 22.05 -6.70
CA THR A 12 -52.30 23.09 -5.67
C THR A 12 -52.70 24.41 -6.33
N ASP A 13 -52.00 24.81 -7.40
CA ASP A 13 -52.34 26.02 -8.15
C ASP A 13 -53.72 25.87 -8.84
N PHE A 14 -54.02 24.69 -9.36
CA PHE A 14 -55.35 24.40 -9.93
C PHE A 14 -56.45 24.52 -8.86
N SER A 15 -56.30 23.86 -7.70
CA SER A 15 -57.30 23.93 -6.62
C SER A 15 -57.47 25.33 -6.02
N THR A 16 -56.43 26.17 -6.08
CA THR A 16 -56.51 27.55 -5.59
C THR A 16 -57.16 28.51 -6.59
N SER A 17 -56.97 28.29 -7.89
CA SER A 17 -57.56 29.12 -8.94
C SER A 17 -58.96 28.66 -9.39
N SER A 18 -59.27 27.36 -9.23
CA SER A 18 -60.52 26.71 -9.64
C SER A 18 -61.07 25.77 -8.54
N PRO A 19 -61.50 26.29 -7.37
CA PRO A 19 -61.80 25.47 -6.19
C PRO A 19 -63.10 24.64 -6.28
N ALA A 20 -64.01 24.98 -7.20
CA ALA A 20 -65.26 24.26 -7.40
C ALA A 20 -65.18 23.25 -8.56
N ASP A 21 -64.12 23.31 -9.35
CA ASP A 21 -63.94 22.46 -10.52
C ASP A 21 -63.18 21.17 -10.12
N PRO A 22 -63.61 20.00 -10.60
CA PRO A 22 -62.87 18.77 -10.35
C PRO A 22 -61.52 18.80 -11.09
N HIS A 23 -60.52 18.12 -10.52
CA HIS A 23 -59.25 17.90 -11.20
C HIS A 23 -59.45 17.12 -12.51
N SER A 24 -58.65 17.49 -13.52
CA SER A 24 -58.64 16.80 -14.81
C SER A 24 -58.10 15.37 -14.67
N GLY A 25 -58.92 14.40 -15.07
CA GLY A 25 -58.52 12.99 -15.09
C GLY A 25 -57.34 12.73 -16.02
N SER A 26 -57.26 13.44 -17.16
CA SER A 26 -56.14 13.27 -18.11
C SER A 26 -54.81 13.76 -17.55
N ASP A 27 -54.85 14.78 -16.69
CA ASP A 27 -53.64 15.34 -16.09
C ASP A 27 -53.12 14.39 -15.00
N LEU A 28 -54.03 13.81 -14.20
CA LEU A 28 -53.70 12.74 -13.26
C LEU A 28 -53.13 11.50 -13.97
N ASP A 29 -53.76 11.07 -15.08
CA ASP A 29 -53.28 9.94 -15.88
C ASP A 29 -51.87 10.18 -16.45
N THR A 30 -51.59 11.42 -16.84
CA THR A 30 -50.27 11.84 -17.33
C THR A 30 -49.23 11.74 -16.22
N GLU A 31 -49.50 12.32 -15.05
CA GLU A 31 -48.60 12.26 -13.89
C GLU A 31 -48.34 10.82 -13.43
N PHE A 32 -49.37 9.98 -13.35
CA PHE A 32 -49.21 8.56 -12.98
C PHE A 32 -48.41 7.78 -14.03
N THR A 33 -48.56 8.12 -15.31
CA THR A 33 -47.77 7.51 -16.39
C THR A 33 -46.29 7.87 -16.26
N GLU A 34 -45.97 9.13 -15.97
CA GLU A 34 -44.59 9.59 -15.78
C GLU A 34 -43.94 8.96 -14.53
N ILE A 35 -44.68 8.89 -13.43
CA ILE A 35 -44.24 8.20 -12.20
C ILE A 35 -44.00 6.71 -12.47
N LYS A 36 -44.92 6.04 -13.17
CA LYS A 36 -44.76 4.63 -13.55
C LYS A 36 -43.50 4.43 -14.38
N GLN A 37 -43.29 5.27 -15.38
CA GLN A 37 -42.13 5.20 -16.26
C GLN A 37 -40.82 5.40 -15.49
N ASN A 38 -40.78 6.31 -14.52
CA ASN A 38 -39.64 6.48 -13.63
C ASN A 38 -39.39 5.23 -12.76
N LEU A 39 -40.44 4.64 -12.20
CA LEU A 39 -40.35 3.41 -11.41
C LEU A 39 -39.91 2.20 -12.25
N ASP A 40 -40.38 2.09 -13.49
CA ASP A 40 -39.97 1.04 -14.43
C ASP A 40 -38.47 1.18 -14.77
N ASP A 41 -37.97 2.41 -14.98
CA ASP A 41 -36.53 2.66 -15.15
C ASP A 41 -35.72 2.31 -13.89
N LEU A 42 -36.25 2.60 -12.70
CA LEU A 42 -35.62 2.25 -11.44
C LEU A 42 -35.51 0.74 -11.28
N ASN A 43 -36.61 0.01 -11.51
CA ASN A 43 -36.64 -1.45 -11.49
C ASN A 43 -35.67 -2.04 -12.52
N SER A 44 -35.59 -1.45 -13.72
CA SER A 44 -34.62 -1.84 -14.76
C SER A 44 -33.16 -1.63 -14.33
N ASN A 45 -32.87 -0.56 -13.59
CA ASN A 45 -31.52 -0.34 -13.07
C ASN A 45 -31.21 -1.25 -11.86
N ILE A 46 -32.18 -1.52 -10.99
CA ILE A 46 -32.03 -2.47 -9.87
C ILE A 46 -31.75 -3.88 -10.42
N ALA A 47 -32.41 -4.29 -11.51
CA ALA A 47 -32.17 -5.57 -12.16
C ALA A 47 -30.73 -5.73 -12.70
N LYS A 48 -29.98 -4.64 -12.88
CA LYS A 48 -28.55 -4.69 -13.27
C LYS A 48 -27.62 -4.99 -12.09
N ILE A 49 -28.09 -4.82 -10.85
CA ILE A 49 -27.27 -4.95 -9.64
C ILE A 49 -27.76 -6.05 -8.70
N GLN A 50 -29.04 -6.43 -8.75
CA GLN A 50 -29.67 -7.35 -7.79
C GLN A 50 -30.44 -8.48 -8.52
N ARG A 51 -30.34 -9.69 -7.98
CA ARG A 51 -31.13 -10.88 -8.34
C ARG A 51 -32.47 -10.90 -7.61
N ASP A 52 -33.41 -11.69 -8.12
CA ASP A 52 -34.73 -11.89 -7.51
C ASP A 52 -34.68 -12.47 -6.08
N ASP A 53 -33.59 -13.16 -5.71
CA ASP A 53 -33.38 -13.67 -4.34
C ASP A 53 -32.80 -12.63 -3.37
N GLY A 54 -32.72 -11.36 -3.80
CA GLY A 54 -32.22 -10.24 -3.02
C GLY A 54 -30.69 -10.13 -2.97
N LYS A 55 -29.96 -11.07 -3.57
CA LYS A 55 -28.49 -11.04 -3.65
C LYS A 55 -28.00 -10.14 -4.78
N LEU A 56 -26.73 -9.75 -4.74
CA LEU A 56 -26.11 -9.06 -5.87
C LEU A 56 -26.11 -9.94 -7.13
N LEU A 57 -26.29 -9.33 -8.29
CA LEU A 57 -26.17 -9.99 -9.57
C LEU A 57 -24.74 -10.51 -9.75
N ASN A 58 -24.60 -11.63 -10.46
CA ASN A 58 -23.28 -12.12 -10.84
C ASN A 58 -22.55 -11.03 -11.63
N ASP A 59 -21.26 -10.88 -11.38
CA ASP A 59 -20.39 -9.87 -12.00
C ASP A 59 -20.76 -8.40 -11.70
N ALA A 60 -21.75 -8.14 -10.83
CA ALA A 60 -22.04 -6.78 -10.36
C ALA A 60 -20.89 -6.18 -9.55
N VAL A 61 -20.07 -7.03 -8.93
CA VAL A 61 -18.84 -6.65 -8.23
C VAL A 61 -17.64 -6.88 -9.16
N HIS A 62 -17.01 -5.80 -9.61
CA HIS A 62 -15.78 -5.83 -10.41
C HIS A 62 -14.55 -5.54 -9.55
N LYS A 63 -13.34 -5.81 -10.07
CA LYS A 63 -12.08 -5.58 -9.33
C LYS A 63 -11.96 -4.16 -8.75
N GLU A 64 -12.37 -3.13 -9.50
CA GLU A 64 -12.29 -1.73 -9.04
C GLU A 64 -13.35 -1.38 -7.96
N ALA A 65 -14.25 -2.31 -7.64
CA ALA A 65 -15.20 -2.17 -6.52
C ALA A 65 -14.61 -2.70 -5.20
N LEU A 66 -13.44 -3.35 -5.26
CA LEU A 66 -12.66 -3.78 -4.11
C LEU A 66 -11.51 -2.80 -3.89
N ASP A 67 -11.13 -2.59 -2.64
CA ASP A 67 -9.93 -1.82 -2.31
C ASP A 67 -8.64 -2.57 -2.70
N GLN A 68 -7.52 -1.87 -2.68
CA GLN A 68 -6.23 -2.41 -3.10
C GLN A 68 -5.77 -3.58 -2.22
N ASP A 69 -6.04 -3.56 -0.92
CA ASP A 69 -5.62 -4.62 0.00
C ASP A 69 -6.42 -5.90 -0.24
N ALA A 70 -7.73 -5.78 -0.49
CA ALA A 70 -8.58 -6.90 -0.87
C ALA A 70 -8.15 -7.52 -2.22
N LEU A 71 -7.79 -6.70 -3.20
CA LEU A 71 -7.27 -7.18 -4.48
C LEU A 71 -5.93 -7.89 -4.34
N ALA A 72 -5.02 -7.32 -3.55
CA ALA A 72 -3.74 -7.94 -3.23
C ALA A 72 -3.98 -9.32 -2.59
N LEU A 73 -4.86 -9.41 -1.60
CA LEU A 73 -5.16 -10.65 -0.91
C LEU A 73 -5.76 -11.75 -1.81
N ILE A 74 -6.75 -11.39 -2.65
CA ILE A 74 -7.44 -12.35 -3.53
C ILE A 74 -6.54 -12.79 -4.71
N GLY A 75 -5.63 -11.93 -5.16
CA GLY A 75 -4.73 -12.21 -6.28
C GLY A 75 -3.55 -13.13 -5.94
N LEU A 76 -3.33 -13.43 -4.66
CA LEU A 76 -2.18 -14.22 -4.22
C LEU A 76 -2.31 -15.69 -4.57
N LYS A 77 -1.23 -16.25 -5.13
CA LYS A 77 -1.09 -17.70 -5.38
C LYS A 77 -0.55 -18.46 -4.17
N GLY A 78 -0.15 -17.75 -3.12
CA GLY A 78 0.45 -18.27 -1.90
C GLY A 78 1.04 -17.13 -1.08
N TYR A 79 1.50 -17.46 0.13
CA TYR A 79 2.20 -16.54 1.03
C TYR A 79 3.60 -17.05 1.29
N THR A 80 4.55 -16.12 1.45
CA THR A 80 5.92 -16.44 1.89
C THR A 80 6.12 -15.83 3.27
N THR A 81 6.42 -16.63 4.28
CA THR A 81 6.70 -16.13 5.62
C THR A 81 8.15 -15.67 5.72
N GLN A 82 8.37 -14.38 5.96
CA GLN A 82 9.70 -13.77 6.12
C GLN A 82 10.14 -13.66 7.60
N GLY A 83 9.21 -13.90 8.55
CA GLY A 83 9.47 -13.76 9.98
C GLY A 83 9.34 -12.31 10.46
N GLU A 84 10.08 -11.92 11.50
CA GLU A 84 10.08 -10.55 12.01
C GLU A 84 10.55 -9.57 10.92
N TRP A 85 9.84 -8.45 10.76
CA TRP A 85 10.23 -7.39 9.85
C TRP A 85 11.61 -6.87 10.24
N THR A 86 12.51 -6.84 9.26
CA THR A 86 13.80 -6.17 9.37
C THR A 86 13.89 -5.04 8.35
N GLY A 87 14.51 -3.92 8.76
CA GLY A 87 14.86 -2.84 7.84
C GLY A 87 16.09 -3.13 7.00
N THR A 88 16.79 -4.23 7.27
CA THR A 88 18.09 -4.57 6.67
C THR A 88 18.16 -6.06 6.33
N LEU A 89 18.92 -6.40 5.29
CA LEU A 89 19.19 -7.77 4.92
C LEU A 89 20.26 -8.35 5.86
N ALA A 90 19.92 -9.45 6.53
CA ALA A 90 20.80 -10.09 7.52
C ALA A 90 22.18 -10.46 6.93
N GLY A 91 23.24 -10.22 7.68
CA GLY A 91 24.61 -10.60 7.30
C GLY A 91 25.26 -9.73 6.21
N THR A 92 24.65 -8.60 5.83
CA THR A 92 25.18 -7.74 4.76
C THR A 92 25.96 -6.52 5.23
N THR A 93 26.12 -6.33 6.55
CA THR A 93 26.92 -5.23 7.10
C THR A 93 28.38 -5.39 6.71
N GLN A 94 28.95 -4.38 6.06
CA GLN A 94 30.36 -4.32 5.70
C GLN A 94 30.96 -2.99 6.15
N THR A 95 32.20 -3.05 6.63
CA THR A 95 33.00 -1.87 7.00
C THR A 95 33.69 -1.31 5.77
N LEU A 96 33.56 -0.01 5.56
CA LEU A 96 34.28 0.71 4.51
C LEU A 96 35.76 0.84 4.89
N GLU A 97 36.63 0.62 3.91
CA GLU A 97 38.08 0.75 4.07
C GLU A 97 38.52 2.21 3.96
N SER A 98 37.88 2.98 3.08
CA SER A 98 38.06 4.42 2.99
C SER A 98 36.87 5.13 2.36
N VAL A 99 36.69 6.41 2.69
CA VAL A 99 35.80 7.34 1.99
C VAL A 99 36.65 8.53 1.53
N THR A 100 36.81 8.72 0.22
CA THR A 100 37.74 9.72 -0.36
C THR A 100 37.05 10.69 -1.32
N THR A 101 37.51 11.95 -1.33
CA THR A 101 36.91 13.02 -2.14
C THR A 101 37.57 13.12 -3.52
N ASP A 102 36.77 13.04 -4.57
CA ASP A 102 37.12 13.47 -5.94
C ASP A 102 35.94 14.24 -6.55
N GLY A 103 35.51 15.31 -5.86
CA GLY A 103 34.25 16.01 -6.13
C GLY A 103 32.98 15.27 -5.65
N ASP A 104 32.96 13.93 -5.78
CA ASP A 104 31.93 13.03 -5.26
C ASP A 104 32.47 12.06 -4.20
N ALA A 105 31.57 11.48 -3.39
CA ALA A 105 31.90 10.41 -2.44
C ALA A 105 32.26 9.10 -3.15
N ILE A 106 33.54 8.73 -3.07
CA ILE A 106 34.04 7.42 -3.46
C ILE A 106 34.18 6.59 -2.20
N PHE A 107 33.36 5.54 -2.12
CA PHE A 107 33.39 4.54 -1.06
C PHE A 107 34.23 3.35 -1.51
N THR A 108 35.24 2.98 -0.72
CA THR A 108 36.13 1.85 -1.01
C THR A 108 35.83 0.69 -0.07
N LYS A 109 35.62 -0.48 -0.65
CA LYS A 109 35.58 -1.78 0.02
C LYS A 109 36.04 -2.82 -0.98
N GLU A 110 37.21 -3.42 -0.76
CA GLU A 110 37.73 -4.50 -1.60
C GLU A 110 36.69 -5.63 -1.72
N ALA A 111 36.43 -6.06 -2.96
CA ALA A 111 35.54 -7.15 -3.30
C ALA A 111 34.15 -7.07 -2.62
N HIS A 112 33.51 -5.89 -2.65
CA HIS A 112 32.22 -5.69 -1.98
C HIS A 112 31.08 -6.55 -2.52
N GLY A 113 31.19 -7.05 -3.77
CA GLY A 113 30.26 -8.02 -4.36
C GLY A 113 28.87 -7.48 -4.68
N LEU A 114 28.73 -6.16 -4.84
CA LEU A 114 27.45 -5.47 -5.05
C LEU A 114 27.27 -5.09 -6.52
N SER A 115 26.01 -4.99 -6.94
CA SER A 115 25.64 -4.55 -8.28
C SER A 115 25.21 -3.08 -8.27
N ALA A 116 25.29 -2.41 -9.42
CA ALA A 116 24.62 -1.12 -9.58
C ALA A 116 23.12 -1.20 -9.24
N ASN A 117 22.57 -0.11 -8.70
CA ASN A 117 21.20 0.02 -8.18
C ASN A 117 20.85 -0.87 -6.97
N THR A 118 21.80 -1.61 -6.40
CA THR A 118 21.62 -2.19 -5.05
C THR A 118 21.32 -1.06 -4.09
N ILE A 119 20.32 -1.23 -3.23
CA ILE A 119 19.96 -0.22 -2.24
C ILE A 119 20.66 -0.54 -0.93
N VAL A 120 21.36 0.46 -0.39
CA VAL A 120 22.07 0.37 0.89
C VAL A 120 21.70 1.53 1.78
N ARG A 121 22.05 1.39 3.06
CA ARG A 121 22.05 2.49 4.01
C ARG A 121 23.38 2.52 4.76
N LEU A 122 23.81 3.72 5.12
CA LEU A 122 25.07 3.96 5.79
C LEU A 122 24.87 4.05 7.31
N ALA A 123 25.92 3.77 8.07
CA ALA A 123 26.01 4.06 9.49
C ALA A 123 27.44 4.40 9.90
N SER A 124 27.60 5.26 10.90
CA SER A 124 28.89 5.59 11.52
C SER A 124 28.91 5.17 12.98
N SER A 125 30.05 4.66 13.45
CA SER A 125 30.26 4.38 14.88
C SER A 125 30.20 5.64 15.76
N THR A 126 30.31 6.84 15.19
CA THR A 126 30.27 8.13 15.89
C THR A 126 29.08 9.00 15.47
N SER A 127 28.12 8.44 14.71
CA SER A 127 26.97 9.17 14.15
C SER A 127 27.37 10.38 13.29
N ASP A 128 28.55 10.30 12.68
CA ASP A 128 29.14 11.34 11.84
C ASP A 128 29.46 10.72 10.48
N LEU A 129 28.48 10.74 9.58
CA LEU A 129 28.59 10.27 8.21
C LEU A 129 29.26 11.33 7.32
N PRO A 130 29.76 10.95 6.13
CA PRO A 130 30.16 11.95 5.14
C PRO A 130 29.03 12.95 4.86
N ASP A 131 29.36 14.23 4.65
CA ASP A 131 28.38 15.29 4.38
C ASP A 131 27.44 14.90 3.22
N GLY A 132 26.15 15.22 3.34
CA GLY A 132 25.14 14.83 2.33
C GLY A 132 24.58 13.42 2.50
N PHE A 133 25.08 12.64 3.47
CA PHE A 133 24.54 11.34 3.83
C PHE A 133 23.81 11.35 5.19
N SER A 134 22.87 10.42 5.37
CA SER A 134 22.08 10.24 6.59
C SER A 134 21.85 8.75 6.85
N GLU A 135 21.89 8.35 8.13
CA GLU A 135 21.63 6.97 8.57
C GLU A 135 20.17 6.55 8.38
N SER A 136 19.26 7.50 8.12
CA SER A 136 17.83 7.24 7.90
C SER A 136 17.44 7.22 6.42
N THR A 137 18.40 7.37 5.50
CA THR A 137 18.14 7.51 4.06
C THR A 137 18.65 6.29 3.30
N ASN A 138 17.83 5.83 2.35
CA ASN A 138 18.19 4.74 1.46
C ASN A 138 18.92 5.31 0.23
N TYR A 139 20.01 4.68 -0.18
CA TYR A 139 20.85 5.12 -1.29
C TYR A 139 21.03 4.03 -2.34
N PHE A 140 21.05 4.42 -3.60
CA PHE A 140 21.30 3.53 -4.74
C PHE A 140 22.79 3.53 -5.09
N LEU A 141 23.36 2.34 -5.26
CA LEU A 141 24.73 2.19 -5.76
C LEU A 141 24.83 2.64 -7.22
N VAL A 142 25.77 3.54 -7.49
CA VAL A 142 26.09 4.05 -8.83
C VAL A 142 27.61 4.04 -9.05
N SER A 143 28.07 4.09 -10.31
CA SER A 143 29.50 4.05 -10.65
C SER A 143 30.26 2.88 -9.98
N VAL A 144 29.67 1.69 -10.01
CA VAL A 144 30.17 0.50 -9.31
C VAL A 144 31.32 -0.13 -10.09
N LEU A 145 32.46 -0.31 -9.42
CA LEU A 145 33.62 -1.09 -9.84
C LEU A 145 33.78 -2.30 -8.90
N ALA A 146 34.90 -3.03 -8.97
CA ALA A 146 35.11 -4.21 -8.12
C ALA A 146 35.28 -3.85 -6.63
N ASP A 147 35.95 -2.72 -6.37
CA ASP A 147 36.39 -2.32 -5.02
C ASP A 147 35.88 -0.93 -4.61
N THR A 148 35.18 -0.24 -5.51
CA THR A 148 34.68 1.12 -5.27
C THR A 148 33.29 1.33 -5.83
N PHE A 149 32.52 2.20 -5.17
CA PHE A 149 31.22 2.64 -5.64
C PHE A 149 30.94 4.08 -5.19
N LYS A 150 29.95 4.70 -5.82
CA LYS A 150 29.35 5.98 -5.42
C LYS A 150 27.87 5.76 -5.09
N LEU A 151 27.22 6.74 -4.47
CA LEU A 151 25.83 6.65 -4.02
C LEU A 151 24.98 7.81 -4.55
N ALA A 152 23.72 7.52 -4.86
CA ALA A 152 22.71 8.47 -5.32
C ALA A 152 21.38 8.29 -4.57
N ILE A 153 20.51 9.32 -4.63
CA ILE A 153 19.15 9.29 -4.05
C ILE A 153 18.13 8.57 -4.95
N GLU A 154 18.43 8.42 -6.23
CA GLU A 154 17.59 7.75 -7.22
C GLU A 154 18.39 6.66 -7.94
N ALA A 155 17.69 5.64 -8.45
CA ALA A 155 18.29 4.58 -9.25
C ALA A 155 18.98 5.17 -10.49
N SER A 156 20.26 4.81 -10.69
CA SER A 156 21.10 5.33 -11.77
C SER A 156 21.21 6.87 -11.80
N GLY A 157 20.96 7.51 -10.65
CA GLY A 157 21.01 8.96 -10.51
C GLY A 157 22.43 9.54 -10.42
N THR A 158 22.50 10.86 -10.28
CA THR A 158 23.76 11.59 -10.10
C THR A 158 24.38 11.24 -8.73
N PRO A 159 25.69 10.94 -8.66
CA PRO A 159 26.38 10.76 -7.39
C PRO A 159 26.23 11.97 -6.46
N ILE A 160 26.09 11.71 -5.17
CA ILE A 160 26.06 12.75 -4.14
C ILE A 160 27.48 13.32 -3.96
N THR A 161 27.59 14.64 -4.11
CA THR A 161 28.80 15.41 -3.80
C THR A 161 28.92 15.65 -2.31
N TYR A 162 30.14 15.69 -1.79
CA TYR A 162 30.39 15.90 -0.37
C TYR A 162 31.74 16.60 -0.11
N SER A 163 31.84 17.28 1.03
CA SER A 163 33.02 18.08 1.43
C SER A 163 33.79 17.52 2.62
N ASP A 164 33.16 16.65 3.41
CA ASP A 164 33.73 16.06 4.61
C ASP A 164 33.43 14.56 4.64
N ALA A 165 34.43 13.74 4.93
CA ALA A 165 34.30 12.27 5.01
C ALA A 165 33.65 11.79 6.31
N GLY A 166 33.36 12.69 7.24
CA GLY A 166 32.88 12.35 8.57
C GLY A 166 33.96 11.64 9.37
N THR A 167 33.58 11.13 10.53
CA THR A 167 34.50 10.48 11.48
C THR A 167 34.01 9.10 11.88
N GLY A 168 34.89 8.33 12.53
CA GLY A 168 34.57 6.99 12.99
C GLY A 168 34.62 5.92 11.89
N THR A 169 34.17 4.72 12.25
CA THR A 169 34.10 3.58 11.33
C THR A 169 32.81 3.67 10.53
N GLN A 170 32.94 3.87 9.23
CA GLN A 170 31.82 3.92 8.30
C GLN A 170 31.44 2.49 7.87
N THR A 171 30.15 2.20 7.87
CA THR A 171 29.61 0.90 7.45
C THR A 171 28.46 1.09 6.48
N PHE A 172 28.22 0.08 5.66
CA PHE A 172 27.01 -0.02 4.85
C PHE A 172 26.35 -1.38 5.04
N TYR A 173 25.06 -1.45 4.77
CA TYR A 173 24.28 -2.68 4.76
C TYR A 173 23.19 -2.60 3.70
N GLN A 174 22.84 -3.74 3.12
CA GLN A 174 21.75 -3.84 2.15
C GLN A 174 20.40 -3.84 2.89
N LEU A 175 19.35 -3.39 2.20
CA LEU A 175 18.00 -3.39 2.75
C LEU A 175 17.29 -4.70 2.50
N ALA A 176 16.39 -5.08 3.41
CA ALA A 176 15.46 -6.16 3.14
C ALA A 176 14.51 -5.76 2.01
N THR A 177 14.18 -6.70 1.14
CA THR A 177 13.22 -6.53 0.05
C THR A 177 12.02 -7.41 0.30
N TYR A 178 10.83 -6.85 0.15
CA TYR A 178 9.57 -7.57 0.32
C TYR A 178 8.76 -7.50 -0.97
N ALA A 179 8.29 -8.65 -1.43
CA ALA A 179 7.42 -8.79 -2.58
C ALA A 179 5.96 -8.94 -2.14
N ILE A 180 5.02 -8.63 -3.03
CA ILE A 180 3.59 -8.86 -2.81
C ILE A 180 3.37 -10.32 -2.40
N GLY A 181 2.73 -10.54 -1.25
CA GLY A 181 2.53 -11.89 -0.69
C GLY A 181 3.45 -12.27 0.46
N ASP A 182 4.49 -11.49 0.72
CA ASP A 182 5.34 -11.69 1.89
C ASP A 182 4.57 -11.37 3.17
N LEU A 183 4.67 -12.28 4.14
CA LEU A 183 4.15 -12.11 5.50
C LEU A 183 5.31 -11.79 6.45
N VAL A 184 5.15 -10.71 7.21
CA VAL A 184 6.09 -10.31 8.27
C VAL A 184 5.37 -10.19 9.61
N THR A 185 6.10 -10.39 10.70
CA THR A 185 5.66 -10.03 12.04
C THR A 185 6.30 -8.72 12.49
N HIS A 186 5.55 -7.87 13.20
CA HIS A 186 6.07 -6.66 13.81
C HIS A 186 5.22 -6.30 15.03
N ASN A 187 5.84 -6.10 16.20
CA ASN A 187 5.14 -5.79 17.45
C ASN A 187 3.95 -6.74 17.75
N ALA A 188 4.17 -8.04 17.58
CA ALA A 188 3.15 -9.08 17.76
C ALA A 188 1.91 -8.99 16.82
N ALA A 189 2.04 -8.28 15.71
CA ALA A 189 1.07 -8.30 14.62
C ALA A 189 1.68 -8.92 13.36
N THR A 190 0.85 -9.57 12.54
CA THR A 190 1.22 -10.12 11.23
C THR A 190 0.71 -9.19 10.13
N TYR A 191 1.60 -8.84 9.20
CA TYR A 191 1.33 -7.96 8.07
C TYR A 191 1.63 -8.67 6.76
N LEU A 192 0.86 -8.33 5.74
CA LEU A 192 1.03 -8.76 4.36
C LEU A 192 1.59 -7.62 3.52
N CYS A 193 2.66 -7.88 2.78
CA CYS A 193 3.19 -6.96 1.79
C CYS A 193 2.22 -6.84 0.61
N THR A 194 1.77 -5.63 0.31
CA THR A 194 0.80 -5.31 -0.75
C THR A 194 1.43 -4.65 -1.96
N VAL A 195 2.71 -4.25 -1.86
CA VAL A 195 3.49 -3.61 -2.93
C VAL A 195 4.94 -4.06 -2.85
N ASP A 196 5.55 -4.44 -3.98
CA ASP A 196 6.99 -4.75 -4.03
C ASP A 196 7.83 -3.54 -3.59
N HIS A 197 8.65 -3.69 -2.55
CA HIS A 197 9.47 -2.59 -2.03
C HIS A 197 10.75 -3.07 -1.33
N SER A 198 11.71 -2.16 -1.17
CA SER A 198 12.77 -2.28 -0.17
C SER A 198 12.36 -1.55 1.11
N ALA A 199 12.74 -2.10 2.25
CA ALA A 199 12.35 -1.60 3.56
C ALA A 199 12.79 -0.15 3.78
N SER A 200 11.95 0.64 4.44
CA SER A 200 12.33 1.95 4.97
C SER A 200 13.20 1.81 6.23
N PHE A 201 13.67 2.96 6.76
CA PHE A 201 14.37 2.99 8.04
C PHE A 201 13.53 2.43 9.20
N ALA A 202 12.23 2.73 9.20
CA ALA A 202 11.30 2.26 10.20
C ALA A 202 10.09 1.61 9.55
N PHE A 203 9.57 0.55 10.18
CA PHE A 203 8.36 -0.13 9.73
C PHE A 203 7.18 0.84 9.57
N LEU A 204 7.01 1.79 10.50
CA LEU A 204 5.94 2.79 10.44
C LEU A 204 6.01 3.67 9.18
N THR A 205 7.20 3.93 8.65
CA THR A 205 7.34 4.68 7.39
C THR A 205 6.76 3.89 6.22
N ASP A 206 6.93 2.57 6.20
CA ASP A 206 6.31 1.72 5.18
C ASP A 206 4.81 1.52 5.41
N LEU A 207 4.36 1.49 6.67
CA LEU A 207 2.96 1.31 7.03
C LEU A 207 2.11 2.56 6.76
N SER A 208 2.68 3.77 6.95
CA SER A 208 1.92 5.02 6.91
C SER A 208 1.88 5.71 5.54
N VAL A 209 2.49 5.14 4.49
CA VAL A 209 2.34 5.66 3.12
C VAL A 209 0.94 5.38 2.59
N ASP A 210 0.51 6.16 1.60
CA ASP A 210 -0.77 6.00 0.90
C ASP A 210 -0.51 5.75 -0.60
N PRO A 211 -0.83 4.56 -1.14
CA PRO A 211 -1.34 3.37 -0.43
C PRO A 211 -0.29 2.74 0.50
N SER A 212 -0.74 2.08 1.57
CA SER A 212 0.16 1.40 2.50
C SER A 212 0.89 0.25 1.81
N LYS A 213 2.15 0.00 2.20
CA LYS A 213 2.90 -1.18 1.75
C LYS A 213 2.53 -2.46 2.52
N TRP A 214 1.81 -2.31 3.63
CA TRP A 214 1.52 -3.38 4.59
C TRP A 214 0.04 -3.40 4.98
N ALA A 215 -0.64 -4.50 4.65
CA ALA A 215 -1.98 -4.79 5.16
C ALA A 215 -1.89 -5.57 6.48
N LEU A 216 -2.56 -5.11 7.54
CA LEU A 216 -2.65 -5.83 8.81
C LEU A 216 -3.55 -7.07 8.64
N ILE A 217 -3.02 -8.26 8.90
CA ILE A 217 -3.77 -9.52 8.78
C ILE A 217 -4.20 -10.05 10.15
N ALA A 218 -3.35 -9.92 11.16
CA ALA A 218 -3.66 -10.34 12.52
C ALA A 218 -2.93 -9.46 13.51
N ASN A 219 -3.58 -9.11 14.61
CA ASN A 219 -2.95 -8.43 15.73
C ASN A 219 -3.17 -9.29 16.98
N ALA A 220 -2.07 -9.65 17.68
CA ALA A 220 -2.16 -10.41 18.93
C ALA A 220 -2.91 -9.66 20.04
N ALA A 221 -3.18 -8.35 19.89
CA ALA A 221 -4.00 -7.58 20.81
C ALA A 221 -5.53 -7.80 20.68
N ILE A 222 -6.00 -8.76 19.86
CA ILE A 222 -7.41 -9.18 19.87
C ILE A 222 -7.66 -10.04 21.13
N ASN A 223 -8.11 -9.35 22.18
CA ASN A 223 -8.84 -9.77 23.37
C ASN A 223 -8.59 -11.20 23.92
N VAL A 224 -8.02 -11.22 25.12
CA VAL A 224 -7.54 -12.35 25.95
C VAL A 224 -8.58 -13.40 26.38
N ASP A 225 -9.77 -13.45 25.78
CA ASP A 225 -10.75 -14.50 26.06
C ASP A 225 -11.22 -15.18 24.77
N GLY A 226 -10.52 -16.26 24.41
CA GLY A 226 -11.01 -17.29 23.49
C GLY A 226 -10.38 -17.27 22.10
N HIS A 227 -9.32 -18.09 21.96
CA HIS A 227 -8.58 -18.45 20.74
C HIS A 227 -7.50 -17.44 20.32
N ALA A 228 -6.33 -17.55 20.96
CA ALA A 228 -5.09 -17.01 20.44
C ALA A 228 -4.82 -17.60 19.05
N VAL A 229 -4.49 -16.74 18.10
CA VAL A 229 -4.00 -17.13 16.77
C VAL A 229 -2.71 -17.92 16.99
N ASP A 230 -2.71 -19.19 16.57
CA ASP A 230 -1.54 -20.06 16.69
C ASP A 230 -0.39 -19.49 15.85
N VAL A 231 0.71 -19.12 16.49
CA VAL A 231 1.87 -18.55 15.80
C VAL A 231 2.63 -19.70 15.16
N PHE A 232 2.40 -19.95 13.87
CA PHE A 232 3.26 -20.82 13.09
C PHE A 232 4.59 -20.11 12.86
N ASN A 233 5.57 -20.33 13.75
CA ASN A 233 6.92 -19.78 13.70
C ASN A 233 7.83 -20.44 12.63
N GLY A 234 7.25 -21.18 11.67
CA GLY A 234 8.00 -21.75 10.55
C GLY A 234 8.92 -22.94 10.87
N GLU A 235 9.00 -23.40 12.13
CA GLU A 235 9.85 -24.55 12.50
C GLU A 235 9.13 -25.92 12.42
N GLY A 236 7.80 -25.92 12.18
CA GLY A 236 7.04 -27.15 11.94
C GLY A 236 6.89 -28.10 13.13
N THR A 237 7.31 -27.71 14.34
CA THR A 237 7.12 -28.49 15.57
C THR A 237 6.05 -27.86 16.46
N LEU A 238 4.94 -28.59 16.63
CA LEU A 238 3.94 -28.30 17.65
C LEU A 238 4.49 -28.78 19.00
N GLU A 239 4.86 -27.87 19.90
CA GLU A 239 5.00 -28.20 21.32
C GLU A 239 3.63 -28.08 21.98
N CYS A 240 3.02 -29.23 22.27
CA CYS A 240 1.84 -29.31 23.12
C CYS A 240 2.30 -29.36 24.58
N THR A 241 1.95 -28.36 25.39
CA THR A 241 1.84 -28.50 26.85
C THR A 241 0.41 -28.79 27.25
#